data_AF-A0A0A1WSH3-F1
#
_entry.id   AF-A0A0A1WSH3-F1
#
_cell.length_a   1.000
_cell.length_b   1.000
_cell.length_c   1.000
_cell.angle_alpha   90.00
_cell.angle_beta   90.00
_cell.angle_gamma   90.00
#
_symmetry.space_group_name_H-M   'P 1'
#
loop_
_entity.id
_entity.type
_entity.pdbx_description
1 polymer ?
#
loop_
_entity_poly.entity_id
_entity_poly.type
_entity_poly.pdbx_seq_one_letter_code
_entity_poly.pdbx_strand_id
1 'polypeptide(L)'
;MLPKKDTQMAQLRSDTNFPQSSLGHNSANTSGANAVHANLEDEEEGEFFDAISEPEDFKEFEMDLENALEEAKLAICYFFNNKFDEARSLMQPYAHSSMYHSMGHAVFIFLEAILTFEQRHIAEAGDELKKCLNVCQRYKRKNTITQSIGKKFKRTNYTQISDLEAHAELCYAEALLLRALLTFIEDETLTSLIRGGMKIRHCYNSYKECAQILTRRQWESNVSKVHFESGVRMGVGAFNLMISLLPSGVIKVLQFIGFSGNKTAGLADLNTGYRLSGLRQVLCAMTLLGYHLIVCYVLSHQGGDLELCHNILEEQLLLYPQGVWFLFFKGRLEFMKGNLDEAQYWYKKSWKSQNVWTQFHHLSFWELLWVNCLKLDWREAKLYASYLVEHS
;
A
#
# COMPACT_ATOMS: atom_id res chain seq x y z
N MET A 1 36.30 -14.61 -15.18
CA MET A 1 34.89 -14.37 -14.84
C MET A 1 34.84 -13.37 -13.69
N LEU A 2 34.72 -12.10 -14.03
CA LEU A 2 34.54 -10.99 -13.07
C LEU A 2 33.04 -10.79 -12.81
N PRO A 3 32.62 -10.43 -11.59
CA PRO A 3 31.20 -10.36 -11.25
C PRO A 3 30.55 -9.10 -11.85
N LYS A 4 29.32 -9.25 -12.37
CA LYS A 4 28.45 -8.22 -13.00
C LYS A 4 28.13 -6.97 -12.15
N LYS A 5 28.75 -6.78 -10.97
CA LYS A 5 28.41 -5.73 -9.99
C LYS A 5 29.22 -4.44 -10.15
N ASP A 6 30.45 -4.50 -10.68
CA ASP A 6 31.27 -3.31 -10.93
C ASP A 6 31.00 -2.66 -12.30
N THR A 7 30.27 -3.36 -13.17
CA THR A 7 29.99 -2.94 -14.55
C THR A 7 28.97 -1.79 -14.62
N GLN A 8 27.99 -1.73 -13.72
CA GLN A 8 26.99 -0.64 -13.72
C GLN A 8 27.57 0.71 -13.28
N MET A 9 28.42 0.75 -12.24
CA MET A 9 29.12 1.98 -11.84
C MET A 9 30.20 2.41 -12.84
N ALA A 10 30.76 1.45 -13.60
CA ALA A 10 31.70 1.72 -14.68
C ALA A 10 30.99 2.22 -15.96
N GLN A 11 29.80 1.72 -16.28
CA GLN A 11 28.97 2.21 -17.41
C GLN A 11 28.44 3.62 -17.16
N LEU A 12 28.09 3.95 -15.92
CA LEU A 12 27.77 5.34 -15.51
C LEU A 12 28.91 6.34 -15.76
N ARG A 13 30.15 5.87 -15.94
CA ARG A 13 31.34 6.72 -16.13
C ARG A 13 31.81 6.83 -17.57
N SER A 14 31.28 6.05 -18.53
CA SER A 14 31.87 5.94 -19.87
C SER A 14 31.17 6.73 -20.98
N ASP A 15 29.93 7.20 -20.78
CA ASP A 15 29.14 7.75 -21.88
C ASP A 15 28.96 9.27 -21.74
N THR A 16 29.97 10.03 -22.19
CA THR A 16 29.82 11.48 -22.42
C THR A 16 30.21 11.82 -23.85
N ASN A 17 29.23 11.86 -24.74
CA ASN A 17 29.23 12.70 -25.94
C ASN A 17 27.82 12.74 -26.55
N PHE A 18 27.13 13.89 -26.45
CA PHE A 18 25.86 14.15 -27.15
C PHE A 18 25.95 15.40 -28.01
N PRO A 19 25.41 15.38 -29.25
CA PRO A 19 25.12 16.58 -30.03
C PRO A 19 23.73 17.16 -29.70
N GLN A 20 23.62 18.49 -29.78
CA GLN A 20 22.43 19.29 -29.48
C GLN A 20 21.31 19.11 -30.53
N SER A 21 20.05 19.10 -30.10
CA SER A 21 18.93 19.49 -30.96
C SER A 21 17.84 20.25 -30.18
N SER A 22 17.17 21.13 -30.92
CA SER A 22 16.40 22.30 -30.51
C SER A 22 14.94 22.02 -30.13
N LEU A 23 14.46 22.76 -29.13
CA LEU A 23 13.08 22.83 -28.63
C LEU A 23 12.12 23.46 -29.66
N GLY A 24 10.94 22.85 -29.83
CA GLY A 24 9.78 23.44 -30.49
C GLY A 24 8.60 23.50 -29.51
N HIS A 25 8.18 24.72 -29.16
CA HIS A 25 6.97 25.00 -28.40
C HIS A 25 5.72 24.72 -29.24
N ASN A 26 4.64 24.21 -28.62
CA ASN A 26 3.30 24.62 -28.99
C ASN A 26 2.32 24.53 -27.81
N SER A 27 1.62 25.64 -27.62
CA SER A 27 0.57 25.91 -26.65
C SER A 27 -0.80 25.83 -27.31
N ALA A 28 -1.80 25.28 -26.62
CA ALA A 28 -3.21 25.71 -26.63
C ALA A 28 -4.03 24.70 -25.80
N ASN A 29 -5.21 24.98 -25.26
CA ASN A 29 -5.87 26.15 -24.69
C ASN A 29 -7.16 25.57 -24.06
N THR A 30 -7.65 26.15 -22.97
CA THR A 30 -8.78 25.67 -22.17
C THR A 30 -10.14 26.01 -22.80
N SER A 31 -11.17 25.20 -22.52
CA SER A 31 -12.52 25.63 -22.07
C SER A 31 -13.56 24.51 -22.23
N GLY A 32 -14.42 24.32 -21.21
CA GLY A 32 -15.60 23.46 -21.31
C GLY A 32 -16.06 22.81 -20.01
N ALA A 33 -16.20 23.58 -18.92
CA ALA A 33 -16.84 23.11 -17.69
C ALA A 33 -18.23 23.74 -17.59
N ASN A 34 -19.29 22.94 -17.77
CA ASN A 34 -20.57 23.06 -17.08
C ASN A 34 -21.54 21.97 -17.57
N ALA A 35 -22.25 21.34 -16.60
CA ALA A 35 -23.32 20.36 -16.73
C ALA A 35 -22.94 18.85 -16.70
N VAL A 36 -22.52 18.33 -15.54
CA VAL A 36 -22.52 16.87 -15.25
C VAL A 36 -23.04 16.55 -13.83
N HIS A 37 -23.71 17.48 -13.15
CA HIS A 37 -23.94 17.34 -11.70
C HIS A 37 -25.22 16.58 -11.27
N ALA A 38 -25.92 15.87 -12.16
CA ALA A 38 -27.24 15.30 -11.83
C ALA A 38 -27.47 13.81 -12.14
N ASN A 39 -26.54 13.08 -12.77
CA ASN A 39 -26.80 11.70 -13.22
C ASN A 39 -25.79 10.64 -12.74
N LEU A 40 -24.86 10.97 -11.83
CA LEU A 40 -23.80 10.03 -11.40
C LEU A 40 -24.11 9.30 -10.09
N GLU A 41 -25.18 9.67 -9.36
CA GLU A 41 -25.51 9.02 -8.09
C GLU A 41 -26.27 7.70 -8.24
N ASP A 42 -26.86 7.42 -9.41
CA ASP A 42 -27.74 6.25 -9.63
C ASP A 42 -27.06 5.07 -10.37
N GLU A 43 -25.81 5.19 -10.85
CA GLU A 43 -25.12 4.10 -11.58
C GLU A 43 -24.18 3.23 -10.70
N GLU A 44 -23.90 3.60 -9.45
CA GLU A 44 -22.90 2.90 -8.61
C GLU A 44 -23.46 2.07 -7.43
N GLU A 45 -24.78 1.87 -7.32
CA GLU A 45 -25.36 0.86 -6.39
C GLU A 45 -25.45 -0.56 -6.99
N GLY A 46 -24.85 -0.79 -8.17
CA GLY A 46 -25.16 -1.95 -9.02
C GLY A 46 -24.02 -2.85 -9.49
N GLU A 47 -22.82 -2.86 -8.91
CA GLU A 47 -21.93 -4.03 -9.09
C GLU A 47 -22.48 -5.19 -8.23
N PHE A 48 -23.63 -5.73 -8.64
CA PHE A 48 -24.13 -7.02 -8.20
C PHE A 48 -23.15 -8.05 -8.75
N PHE A 49 -22.21 -8.50 -7.91
CA PHE A 49 -21.38 -9.64 -8.24
C PHE A 49 -22.31 -10.85 -8.36
N ASP A 50 -22.58 -11.27 -9.60
CA ASP A 50 -23.44 -12.41 -9.90
C ASP A 50 -23.03 -13.61 -9.03
N ALA A 51 -24.04 -14.24 -8.42
CA ALA A 51 -23.88 -15.47 -7.68
C ALA A 51 -23.42 -16.57 -8.64
N ILE A 52 -22.12 -16.86 -8.67
CA ILE A 52 -21.58 -17.97 -9.47
C ILE A 52 -21.93 -19.29 -8.78
N SER A 53 -22.46 -20.21 -9.58
CA SER A 53 -22.75 -21.60 -9.28
C SER A 53 -21.54 -22.35 -8.72
N GLU A 54 -21.79 -23.20 -7.73
CA GLU A 54 -20.81 -24.02 -7.01
C GLU A 54 -19.85 -24.77 -7.96
N PRO A 55 -18.53 -24.69 -7.75
CA PRO A 55 -17.62 -25.68 -8.32
C PRO A 55 -17.75 -26.99 -7.52
N GLU A 56 -17.83 -28.08 -8.27
CA GLU A 56 -17.90 -29.46 -7.80
C GLU A 56 -16.84 -29.82 -6.74
N ASP A 57 -17.22 -30.74 -5.84
CA ASP A 57 -16.42 -31.37 -4.78
C ASP A 57 -15.02 -31.80 -5.25
N PHE A 58 -14.02 -30.95 -5.05
CA PHE A 58 -12.61 -31.35 -4.97
C PHE A 58 -12.11 -31.14 -3.54
N LYS A 59 -12.20 -32.20 -2.72
CA LYS A 59 -11.47 -32.30 -1.44
C LYS A 59 -9.98 -32.58 -1.70
N GLU A 60 -9.27 -31.61 -2.27
CA GLU A 60 -7.82 -31.49 -2.08
C GLU A 60 -7.57 -30.67 -0.82
N PHE A 61 -6.48 -30.96 -0.08
CA PHE A 61 -6.11 -30.32 1.19
C PHE A 61 -6.44 -28.82 1.21
N GLU A 62 -7.56 -28.46 1.84
CA GLU A 62 -8.02 -27.08 1.90
C GLU A 62 -7.10 -26.32 2.88
N MET A 63 -6.42 -25.29 2.38
CA MET A 63 -5.54 -24.44 3.16
C MET A 63 -6.35 -23.75 4.29
N ASP A 64 -6.12 -24.16 5.54
CA ASP A 64 -6.79 -23.56 6.68
C ASP A 64 -6.23 -22.16 7.03
N LEU A 65 -6.98 -21.43 7.87
CA LEU A 65 -6.64 -20.05 8.24
C LEU A 65 -5.33 -19.94 9.03
N GLU A 66 -5.01 -20.92 9.89
CA GLU A 66 -3.82 -20.88 10.75
C GLU A 66 -2.56 -21.02 9.90
N ASN A 67 -2.50 -22.05 9.05
CA ASN A 67 -1.42 -22.24 8.10
C ASN A 67 -1.30 -21.06 7.12
N ALA A 68 -2.43 -20.52 6.64
CA ALA A 68 -2.41 -19.34 5.78
C ALA A 68 -1.84 -18.08 6.47
N LEU A 69 -2.10 -17.90 7.76
CA LEU A 69 -1.53 -16.80 8.55
C LEU A 69 -0.02 -17.00 8.77
N GLU A 70 0.42 -18.23 9.03
CA GLU A 70 1.84 -18.56 9.20
C GLU A 70 2.63 -18.35 7.91
N GLU A 71 2.14 -18.86 6.77
CA GLU A 71 2.77 -18.66 5.47
C GLU A 71 2.77 -17.18 5.07
N ALA A 72 1.68 -16.44 5.33
CA ALA A 72 1.66 -14.98 5.12
C ALA A 72 2.70 -14.24 5.95
N LYS A 73 2.89 -14.64 7.22
CA LYS A 73 3.94 -14.07 8.09
C LYS A 73 5.33 -14.35 7.51
N LEU A 74 5.56 -15.57 7.04
CA LEU A 74 6.84 -15.95 6.42
C LEU A 74 7.09 -15.18 5.12
N ALA A 75 6.09 -15.00 4.26
CA ALA A 75 6.21 -14.20 3.05
C ALA A 75 6.53 -12.73 3.36
N ILE A 76 5.93 -12.14 4.38
CA ILE A 76 6.29 -10.80 4.86
C ILE A 76 7.77 -10.77 5.27
N CYS A 77 8.22 -11.77 6.04
CA CYS A 77 9.64 -11.87 6.44
C CYS A 77 10.59 -11.98 5.26
N TYR A 78 10.23 -12.75 4.22
CA TYR A 78 11.00 -12.85 2.99
C TYR A 78 11.01 -11.52 2.22
N PHE A 79 9.84 -10.92 1.99
CA PHE A 79 9.69 -9.66 1.28
C PHE A 79 10.56 -8.54 1.89
N PHE A 80 10.44 -8.32 3.20
CA PHE A 80 11.19 -7.26 3.88
C PHE A 80 12.68 -7.58 4.08
N ASN A 81 13.12 -8.81 3.82
CA ASN A 81 14.54 -9.18 3.73
C ASN A 81 15.04 -9.28 2.27
N ASN A 82 14.35 -8.66 1.32
CA ASN A 82 14.66 -8.65 -0.11
C ASN A 82 14.66 -10.05 -0.79
N LYS A 83 14.03 -11.05 -0.16
CA LYS A 83 13.83 -12.40 -0.71
C LYS A 83 12.50 -12.45 -1.47
N PHE A 84 12.39 -11.62 -2.50
CA PHE A 84 11.13 -11.37 -3.20
C PHE A 84 10.62 -12.61 -3.94
N ASP A 85 11.53 -13.38 -4.55
CA ASP A 85 11.18 -14.59 -5.30
C ASP A 85 10.68 -15.71 -4.38
N GLU A 86 11.27 -15.86 -3.19
CA GLU A 86 10.82 -16.81 -2.18
C GLU A 86 9.44 -16.43 -1.63
N ALA A 87 9.20 -15.15 -1.36
CA ALA A 87 7.89 -14.66 -0.94
C ALA A 87 6.82 -14.89 -2.02
N ARG A 88 7.14 -14.61 -3.30
CA ARG A 88 6.23 -14.82 -4.43
C ARG A 88 5.92 -16.31 -4.61
N SER A 89 6.94 -17.16 -4.58
CA SER A 89 6.80 -18.61 -4.74
C SER A 89 5.99 -19.26 -3.62
N LEU A 90 6.04 -18.70 -2.41
CA LEU A 90 5.22 -19.14 -1.29
C LEU A 90 3.73 -18.76 -1.47
N MET A 91 3.45 -17.56 -1.98
CA MET A 91 2.07 -17.05 -2.09
C MET A 91 1.30 -17.61 -3.31
N GLN A 92 1.98 -17.94 -4.41
CA GLN A 92 1.36 -18.28 -5.68
C GLN A 92 0.51 -19.57 -5.69
N PRO A 93 0.91 -20.70 -5.06
CA PRO A 93 0.20 -21.98 -5.20
C PRO A 93 -1.27 -21.94 -4.76
N TYR A 94 -1.56 -21.20 -3.69
CA TYR A 94 -2.91 -21.11 -3.11
C TYR A 94 -3.63 -19.78 -3.43
N ALA A 95 -3.12 -19.00 -4.39
CA ALA A 95 -3.66 -17.66 -4.70
C ALA A 95 -5.13 -17.66 -5.15
N HIS A 96 -5.67 -18.79 -5.62
CA HIS A 96 -7.05 -18.93 -6.08
C HIS A 96 -7.99 -19.56 -5.04
N SER A 97 -7.45 -20.07 -3.93
CA SER A 97 -8.19 -20.82 -2.92
C SER A 97 -8.08 -20.23 -1.51
N SER A 98 -6.94 -19.65 -1.12
CA SER A 98 -6.74 -19.07 0.21
C SER A 98 -6.69 -17.54 0.17
N MET A 99 -7.47 -16.87 1.03
CA MET A 99 -7.58 -15.40 1.03
C MET A 99 -6.25 -14.67 1.27
N TYR A 100 -5.38 -15.19 2.14
CA TYR A 100 -4.09 -14.56 2.44
C TYR A 100 -3.05 -14.76 1.34
N HIS A 101 -3.05 -15.92 0.69
CA HIS A 101 -2.22 -16.21 -0.47
C HIS A 101 -2.66 -15.37 -1.68
N SER A 102 -3.98 -15.29 -1.88
CA SER A 102 -4.58 -14.45 -2.91
C SER A 102 -4.21 -12.98 -2.71
N MET A 103 -4.34 -12.48 -1.48
CA MET A 103 -3.93 -11.12 -1.11
C MET A 103 -2.42 -10.90 -1.35
N GLY A 104 -1.57 -11.80 -0.85
CA GLY A 104 -0.12 -11.69 -0.99
C GLY A 104 0.31 -11.68 -2.46
N HIS A 105 -0.25 -12.58 -3.28
CA HIS A 105 0.00 -12.62 -4.71
C HIS A 105 -0.47 -11.33 -5.41
N ALA A 106 -1.70 -10.88 -5.13
CA ALA A 106 -2.23 -9.64 -5.70
C ALA A 106 -1.38 -8.41 -5.33
N VAL A 107 -0.83 -8.35 -4.11
CA VAL A 107 0.10 -7.28 -3.68
C VAL A 107 1.38 -7.28 -4.53
N PHE A 108 1.95 -8.43 -4.88
CA PHE A 108 3.12 -8.49 -5.75
C PHE A 108 2.83 -7.93 -7.14
N ILE A 109 1.71 -8.34 -7.75
CA ILE A 109 1.31 -7.87 -9.08
C ILE A 109 0.97 -6.37 -9.04
N PHE A 110 0.29 -5.91 -7.99
CA PHE A 110 0.02 -4.50 -7.77
C PHE A 110 1.30 -3.69 -7.64
N LEU A 111 2.28 -4.11 -6.83
CA LEU A 111 3.55 -3.40 -6.69
C LEU A 111 4.30 -3.32 -8.03
N GLU A 112 4.26 -4.38 -8.83
CA GLU A 112 4.85 -4.39 -10.17
C GLU A 112 4.18 -3.35 -11.09
N ALA A 113 2.85 -3.23 -11.05
CA ALA A 113 2.11 -2.19 -11.76
C ALA A 113 2.50 -0.77 -11.31
N ILE A 114 2.53 -0.51 -9.99
CA ILE A 114 2.86 0.81 -9.44
C ILE A 114 4.31 1.22 -9.72
N LEU A 115 5.24 0.26 -9.74
CA LEU A 115 6.65 0.58 -9.92
C LEU A 115 7.02 0.77 -11.39
N THR A 116 6.39 0.02 -12.29
CA THR A 116 6.69 0.06 -13.72
C THR A 116 5.86 1.09 -14.48
N PHE A 117 4.66 1.43 -13.99
CA PHE A 117 3.67 2.23 -14.71
C PHE A 117 3.35 1.71 -16.13
N GLU A 118 3.62 0.42 -16.40
CA GLU A 118 3.33 -0.19 -17.69
C GLU A 118 1.85 -0.60 -17.76
N GLN A 119 1.15 -0.18 -18.82
CA GLN A 119 -0.27 -0.47 -19.03
C GLN A 119 -0.60 -1.96 -18.97
N ARG A 120 0.32 -2.82 -19.43
CA ARG A 120 0.16 -4.27 -19.33
C ARG A 120 0.10 -4.75 -17.87
N HIS A 121 1.02 -4.27 -17.02
CA HIS A 121 1.05 -4.64 -15.61
C HIS A 121 -0.11 -4.03 -14.83
N ILE A 122 -0.54 -2.81 -15.19
CA ILE A 122 -1.72 -2.17 -14.59
C ILE A 122 -2.98 -3.01 -14.85
N ALA A 123 -3.21 -3.42 -16.11
CA ALA A 123 -4.34 -4.29 -16.45
C ALA A 123 -4.29 -5.63 -15.70
N GLU A 124 -3.11 -6.26 -15.65
CA GLU A 124 -2.87 -7.52 -14.94
C GLU A 124 -3.16 -7.39 -13.43
N ALA A 125 -2.72 -6.31 -12.80
CA ALA A 125 -3.02 -6.02 -11.40
C ALA A 125 -4.52 -5.81 -11.16
N GLY A 126 -5.23 -5.16 -12.09
CA GLY A 126 -6.67 -4.97 -12.00
C GLY A 126 -7.44 -6.29 -12.01
N ASP A 127 -7.08 -7.19 -12.92
CA ASP A 127 -7.64 -8.53 -13.01
C ASP A 127 -7.33 -9.38 -11.78
N GLU A 128 -6.09 -9.34 -11.28
CA GLU A 128 -5.68 -10.13 -10.12
C GLU A 128 -6.34 -9.64 -8.83
N LEU A 129 -6.47 -8.32 -8.64
CA LEU A 129 -7.23 -7.76 -7.53
C LEU A 129 -8.72 -8.14 -7.59
N LYS A 130 -9.30 -8.25 -8.78
CA LYS A 130 -10.69 -8.74 -8.94
C LYS A 130 -10.81 -10.21 -8.54
N LYS A 131 -9.85 -11.06 -8.91
CA LYS A 131 -9.80 -12.46 -8.43
C LYS A 131 -9.66 -12.53 -6.92
N CYS A 132 -8.80 -11.72 -6.32
CA CYS A 132 -8.63 -11.65 -4.87
C CYS A 132 -9.92 -11.26 -4.14
N LEU A 133 -10.64 -10.24 -4.65
CA LEU A 133 -11.96 -9.86 -4.12
C LEU A 133 -12.95 -11.02 -4.17
N ASN A 134 -13.00 -11.75 -5.30
CA ASN A 134 -13.87 -12.92 -5.44
C ASN A 134 -13.52 -14.04 -4.46
N VAL A 135 -12.23 -14.33 -4.23
CA VAL A 135 -11.79 -15.30 -3.23
C VAL A 135 -12.25 -14.88 -1.84
N CYS A 136 -12.04 -13.62 -1.45
CA CYS A 136 -12.49 -13.10 -0.16
C CYS A 136 -14.03 -13.21 -0.03
N GLN A 137 -14.79 -12.88 -1.08
CA GLN A 137 -16.25 -12.96 -1.07
C GLN A 137 -16.80 -14.39 -0.86
N ARG A 138 -16.09 -15.44 -1.30
CA ARG A 138 -16.48 -16.83 -1.04
C ARG A 138 -16.52 -17.17 0.45
N TYR A 139 -15.60 -16.57 1.21
CA TYR A 139 -15.47 -16.73 2.66
C TYR A 139 -16.24 -15.68 3.47
N LYS A 140 -16.69 -14.59 2.85
CA LYS A 140 -17.58 -13.62 3.50
C LYS A 140 -18.95 -14.27 3.74
N ARG A 141 -19.59 -13.84 4.83
CA ARG A 141 -20.93 -14.29 5.18
C ARG A 141 -21.90 -13.99 4.02
N LYS A 142 -22.40 -15.05 3.37
CA LYS A 142 -23.53 -14.92 2.43
C LYS A 142 -24.75 -14.54 3.26
N ASN A 143 -25.19 -13.29 3.19
CA ASN A 143 -26.51 -12.93 3.71
C ASN A 143 -27.54 -13.71 2.89
N THR A 144 -27.99 -14.85 3.43
CA THR A 144 -29.06 -15.61 2.82
C THR A 144 -30.25 -14.68 2.69
N ILE A 145 -30.69 -14.45 1.45
CA ILE A 145 -31.76 -13.54 1.03
C ILE A 145 -33.07 -13.78 1.82
N THR A 146 -33.20 -14.92 2.52
CA THR A 146 -34.27 -15.23 3.46
C THR A 146 -34.32 -14.37 4.72
N GLN A 147 -33.29 -13.56 5.04
CA GLN A 147 -33.35 -12.57 6.14
C GLN A 147 -33.80 -11.17 5.71
N SER A 148 -33.85 -10.87 4.40
CA SER A 148 -34.13 -9.51 3.90
C SER A 148 -35.61 -9.14 3.80
N ILE A 149 -36.54 -10.07 4.03
CA ILE A 149 -37.98 -9.79 4.00
C ILE A 149 -38.53 -9.43 5.40
N GLY A 150 -37.68 -9.46 6.45
CA GLY A 150 -38.12 -9.30 7.84
C GLY A 150 -37.40 -8.21 8.62
N LYS A 151 -37.82 -6.95 8.42
CA LYS A 151 -37.69 -5.81 9.36
C LYS A 151 -36.30 -5.15 9.49
N LYS A 152 -36.31 -3.82 9.27
CA LYS A 152 -35.33 -2.76 9.58
C LYS A 152 -34.81 -2.71 11.05
N PHE A 153 -34.72 -3.81 11.79
CA PHE A 153 -34.28 -3.78 13.19
C PHE A 153 -33.75 -5.13 13.71
N LYS A 154 -32.87 -5.81 12.96
CA LYS A 154 -31.96 -6.79 13.56
C LYS A 154 -30.56 -6.21 13.54
N ARG A 155 -30.07 -5.81 14.71
CA ARG A 155 -28.65 -5.48 14.95
C ARG A 155 -27.80 -6.56 14.27
N THR A 156 -26.91 -6.17 13.36
CA THR A 156 -25.93 -7.09 12.75
C THR A 156 -25.29 -7.89 13.88
N ASN A 157 -25.51 -9.21 13.89
CA ASN A 157 -25.13 -10.05 15.01
C ASN A 157 -23.65 -10.41 14.89
N TYR A 158 -22.78 -9.45 15.22
CA TYR A 158 -21.31 -9.57 15.13
C TYR A 158 -20.73 -10.68 16.02
N THR A 159 -21.49 -11.18 17.00
CA THR A 159 -21.05 -12.24 17.93
C THR A 159 -20.97 -13.62 17.29
N GLN A 160 -21.60 -13.83 16.13
CA GLN A 160 -21.66 -15.13 15.43
C GLN A 160 -20.73 -15.21 14.22
N ILE A 161 -19.86 -14.22 14.01
CA ILE A 161 -18.90 -14.23 12.90
C ILE A 161 -17.75 -15.18 13.26
N SER A 162 -17.36 -16.07 12.36
CA SER A 162 -16.19 -16.94 12.53
C SER A 162 -14.87 -16.17 12.33
N ASP A 163 -13.74 -16.72 12.78
CA ASP A 163 -12.42 -16.12 12.51
C ASP A 163 -12.20 -15.99 11.00
N LEU A 164 -12.56 -17.02 10.23
CA LEU A 164 -12.44 -17.05 8.78
C LEU A 164 -13.24 -15.93 8.09
N GLU A 165 -14.52 -15.77 8.46
CA GLU A 165 -15.37 -14.70 7.91
C GLU A 165 -14.84 -13.31 8.29
N ALA A 166 -14.38 -13.11 9.53
CA ALA A 166 -13.80 -11.84 9.94
C ALA A 166 -12.56 -11.50 9.10
N HIS A 167 -11.63 -12.43 8.98
CA HIS A 167 -10.42 -12.24 8.17
C HIS A 167 -10.73 -12.02 6.68
N ALA A 168 -11.79 -12.63 6.14
CA ALA A 168 -12.27 -12.38 4.79
C ALA A 168 -12.80 -10.95 4.60
N GLU A 169 -13.52 -10.39 5.58
CA GLU A 169 -13.96 -8.98 5.56
C GLU A 169 -12.76 -8.01 5.51
N LEU A 170 -11.72 -8.29 6.30
CA LEU A 170 -10.52 -7.47 6.34
C LEU A 170 -9.73 -7.57 5.02
N CYS A 171 -9.48 -8.78 4.51
CA CYS A 171 -8.78 -8.96 3.24
C CYS A 171 -9.57 -8.34 2.07
N TYR A 172 -10.91 -8.43 2.10
CA TYR A 172 -11.76 -7.76 1.12
C TYR A 172 -11.56 -6.24 1.14
N ALA A 173 -11.56 -5.62 2.34
CA ALA A 173 -11.34 -4.18 2.48
C ALA A 173 -9.95 -3.74 1.97
N GLU A 174 -8.91 -4.55 2.22
CA GLU A 174 -7.56 -4.30 1.74
C GLU A 174 -7.47 -4.40 0.20
N ALA A 175 -8.03 -5.45 -0.40
CA ALA A 175 -8.00 -5.65 -1.85
C ALA A 175 -8.80 -4.54 -2.57
N LEU A 176 -9.92 -4.13 -1.98
CA LEU A 176 -10.72 -3.03 -2.50
C LEU A 176 -9.94 -1.71 -2.45
N LEU A 177 -9.16 -1.48 -1.39
CA LEU A 177 -8.29 -0.30 -1.29
C LEU A 177 -7.22 -0.31 -2.39
N LEU A 178 -6.54 -1.43 -2.62
CA LEU A 178 -5.56 -1.54 -3.70
C LEU A 178 -6.21 -1.31 -5.08
N ARG A 179 -7.41 -1.85 -5.32
CA ARG A 179 -8.17 -1.63 -6.57
C ARG A 179 -8.62 -0.17 -6.72
N ALA A 180 -8.96 0.50 -5.62
CA ALA A 180 -9.29 1.92 -5.62
C ALA A 180 -8.06 2.77 -5.99
N LEU A 181 -6.89 2.44 -5.42
CA LEU A 181 -5.63 3.11 -5.74
C LEU A 181 -5.21 2.91 -7.20
N LEU A 182 -5.37 1.70 -7.72
CA LEU A 182 -5.06 1.38 -9.12
C LEU A 182 -5.92 2.17 -10.12
N THR A 183 -7.18 2.49 -9.75
CA THR A 183 -8.09 3.27 -10.61
C THR A 183 -7.55 4.66 -10.95
N PHE A 184 -6.73 5.27 -10.08
CA PHE A 184 -6.11 6.58 -10.36
C PHE A 184 -4.93 6.50 -11.34
N ILE A 185 -4.47 5.30 -11.67
CA ILE A 185 -3.29 5.04 -12.52
C ILE A 185 -3.72 4.44 -13.86
N GLU A 186 -4.88 3.75 -13.89
CA GLU A 186 -5.51 3.25 -15.11
C GLU A 186 -5.87 4.36 -16.10
N ASP A 187 -6.35 5.51 -15.60
CA ASP A 187 -6.77 6.64 -16.42
C ASP A 187 -6.70 7.96 -15.63
N GLU A 188 -6.26 9.05 -16.26
CA GLU A 188 -6.14 10.39 -15.66
C GLU A 188 -7.42 11.25 -15.79
N THR A 189 -8.51 10.66 -16.27
CA THR A 189 -9.77 11.39 -16.46
C THR A 189 -10.45 11.80 -15.16
N LEU A 190 -11.25 12.88 -15.20
CA LEU A 190 -12.10 13.28 -14.06
C LEU A 190 -13.06 12.15 -13.62
N THR A 191 -13.46 11.28 -14.55
CA THR A 191 -14.31 10.11 -14.29
C THR A 191 -13.59 9.08 -13.42
N SER A 192 -12.29 8.83 -13.65
CA SER A 192 -11.50 7.92 -12.81
C SER A 192 -11.32 8.47 -11.38
N LEU A 193 -11.18 9.79 -11.24
CA LEU A 193 -11.10 10.47 -9.95
C LEU A 193 -12.39 10.29 -9.12
N ILE A 194 -13.55 10.46 -9.76
CA ILE A 194 -14.86 10.28 -9.11
C ILE A 194 -15.05 8.82 -8.68
N ARG A 195 -14.83 7.87 -9.60
CA ARG A 195 -14.94 6.42 -9.34
C ARG A 195 -13.97 5.97 -8.25
N GLY A 196 -12.72 6.43 -8.31
CA GLY A 196 -11.70 6.17 -7.30
C GLY A 196 -12.13 6.72 -5.93
N GLY A 197 -12.67 7.93 -5.87
CA GLY A 197 -13.21 8.53 -4.65
C GLY A 197 -14.36 7.73 -4.04
N MET A 198 -15.30 7.24 -4.85
CA MET A 198 -16.40 6.40 -4.39
C MET A 198 -15.91 5.05 -3.86
N LYS A 199 -14.96 4.41 -4.55
CA LYS A 199 -14.29 3.19 -4.05
C LYS A 199 -13.57 3.43 -2.72
N ILE A 200 -12.82 4.52 -2.57
CA ILE A 200 -12.16 4.90 -1.31
C ILE A 200 -13.18 5.02 -0.17
N ARG A 201 -14.32 5.66 -0.42
CA ARG A 201 -15.41 5.77 0.58
C ARG A 201 -15.93 4.38 0.98
N HIS A 202 -16.12 3.49 0.01
CA HIS A 202 -16.54 2.12 0.29
C HIS A 202 -15.51 1.38 1.14
N CYS A 203 -14.22 1.47 0.82
CA CYS A 203 -13.13 0.89 1.60
C CYS A 203 -13.16 1.37 3.06
N TYR A 204 -13.30 2.67 3.28
CA TYR A 204 -13.36 3.24 4.63
C TYR A 204 -14.55 2.70 5.44
N ASN A 205 -15.70 2.51 4.80
CA ASN A 205 -16.86 1.89 5.43
C ASN A 205 -16.60 0.41 5.77
N SER A 206 -15.97 -0.36 4.88
CA SER A 206 -15.56 -1.74 5.17
C SER A 206 -14.59 -1.83 6.35
N TYR A 207 -13.63 -0.91 6.47
CA TYR A 207 -12.75 -0.84 7.65
C TYR A 207 -13.51 -0.45 8.93
N LYS A 208 -14.50 0.44 8.85
CA LYS A 208 -15.39 0.74 9.98
C LYS A 208 -16.18 -0.49 10.43
N GLU A 209 -16.66 -1.30 9.49
CA GLU A 209 -17.31 -2.58 9.80
C GLU A 209 -16.32 -3.53 10.48
N CYS A 210 -15.10 -3.67 9.98
CA CYS A 210 -14.06 -4.47 10.62
C CYS A 210 -13.74 -3.98 12.05
N ALA A 211 -13.75 -2.67 12.29
CA ALA A 211 -13.59 -2.11 13.64
C ALA A 211 -14.78 -2.45 14.57
N GLN A 212 -16.01 -2.54 14.04
CA GLN A 212 -17.16 -3.04 14.79
C GLN A 212 -17.03 -4.54 15.09
N ILE A 213 -16.54 -5.34 14.13
CA ILE A 213 -16.24 -6.77 14.34
C ILE A 213 -15.22 -6.92 15.46
N LEU A 214 -14.09 -6.21 15.39
CA LEU A 214 -13.02 -6.26 16.39
C LEU A 214 -13.54 -6.04 17.82
N THR A 215 -14.42 -5.05 18.00
CA THR A 215 -14.90 -4.62 19.33
C THR A 215 -16.08 -5.42 19.85
N ARG A 216 -16.96 -5.91 18.98
CA ARG A 216 -18.23 -6.56 19.37
C ARG A 216 -18.19 -8.07 19.35
N ARG A 217 -17.25 -8.66 18.62
CA ARG A 217 -17.05 -10.11 18.52
C ARG A 217 -16.33 -10.65 19.76
N GLN A 218 -16.74 -11.82 20.22
CA GLN A 218 -15.97 -12.61 21.19
C GLN A 218 -14.93 -13.43 20.41
N TRP A 219 -13.66 -13.26 20.73
CA TRP A 219 -12.55 -13.92 20.04
C TRP A 219 -12.13 -15.16 20.81
N GLU A 220 -12.20 -16.32 20.16
CA GLU A 220 -11.75 -17.59 20.74
C GLU A 220 -10.23 -17.73 20.63
N SER A 221 -9.67 -17.42 19.45
CA SER A 221 -8.23 -17.40 19.21
C SER A 221 -7.64 -16.01 19.42
N ASN A 222 -6.76 -15.88 20.42
CA ASN A 222 -5.99 -14.65 20.61
C ASN A 222 -5.02 -14.38 19.45
N VAL A 223 -4.51 -15.44 18.80
CA VAL A 223 -3.60 -15.32 17.65
C VAL A 223 -4.34 -14.70 16.46
N SER A 224 -5.51 -15.25 16.11
CA SER A 224 -6.38 -14.68 15.06
C SER A 224 -6.74 -13.23 15.37
N LYS A 225 -7.17 -12.95 16.62
CA LYS A 225 -7.51 -11.59 17.07
C LYS A 225 -6.36 -10.60 16.83
N VAL A 226 -5.13 -10.93 17.21
CA VAL A 226 -3.97 -10.04 17.06
C VAL A 226 -3.70 -9.74 15.58
N HIS A 227 -3.79 -10.74 14.71
CA HIS A 227 -3.62 -10.54 13.27
C HIS A 227 -4.72 -9.66 12.68
N PHE A 228 -5.99 -9.93 13.02
CA PHE A 228 -7.12 -9.11 12.60
C PHE A 228 -7.02 -7.68 13.12
N GLU A 229 -6.77 -7.50 14.42
CA GLU A 229 -6.65 -6.19 15.07
C GLU A 229 -5.55 -5.37 14.41
N SER A 230 -4.39 -5.96 14.12
CA SER A 230 -3.30 -5.23 13.43
C SER A 230 -3.73 -4.66 12.09
N GLY A 231 -4.54 -5.39 11.30
CA GLY A 231 -5.02 -4.92 10.00
C GLY A 231 -6.11 -3.86 10.13
N VAL A 232 -7.02 -4.01 11.09
CA VAL A 232 -8.04 -2.99 11.39
C VAL A 232 -7.39 -1.68 11.82
N ARG A 233 -6.42 -1.73 12.74
CA ARG A 233 -5.68 -0.57 13.22
C ARG A 233 -4.89 0.09 12.08
N MET A 234 -4.25 -0.71 11.23
CA MET A 234 -3.52 -0.21 10.06
C MET A 234 -4.46 0.58 9.14
N GLY A 235 -5.57 -0.02 8.70
CA GLY A 235 -6.48 0.63 7.76
C GLY A 235 -7.20 1.84 8.35
N VAL A 236 -7.84 1.69 9.52
CA VAL A 236 -8.55 2.80 10.19
C VAL A 236 -7.59 3.94 10.52
N GLY A 237 -6.38 3.61 10.97
CA GLY A 237 -5.33 4.56 11.27
C GLY A 237 -4.88 5.34 10.03
N ALA A 238 -4.57 4.62 8.95
CA ALA A 238 -4.16 5.21 7.67
C ALA A 238 -5.26 6.10 7.07
N PHE A 239 -6.52 5.66 7.07
CA PHE A 239 -7.64 6.48 6.59
C PHE A 239 -7.77 7.76 7.41
N ASN A 240 -7.87 7.65 8.74
CA ASN A 240 -8.00 8.84 9.59
C ASN A 240 -6.87 9.85 9.39
N LEU A 241 -5.64 9.35 9.20
CA LEU A 241 -4.47 10.17 8.91
C LEU A 241 -4.56 10.83 7.52
N MET A 242 -4.72 10.03 6.46
CA MET A 242 -4.81 10.50 5.06
C MET A 242 -5.88 11.57 4.88
N ILE A 243 -7.07 11.33 5.43
CA ILE A 243 -8.21 12.25 5.31
C ILE A 243 -7.92 13.57 6.02
N SER A 244 -7.24 13.51 7.17
CA SER A 244 -6.87 14.72 7.92
C SER A 244 -5.85 15.61 7.22
N LEU A 245 -5.15 15.08 6.21
CA LEU A 245 -4.14 15.78 5.42
C LEU A 245 -4.72 16.46 4.17
N LEU A 246 -5.99 16.19 3.85
CA LEU A 246 -6.63 16.81 2.69
C LEU A 246 -6.83 18.32 2.89
N PRO A 247 -6.83 19.12 1.81
CA PRO A 247 -7.14 20.53 1.91
C PRO A 247 -8.54 20.77 2.51
N SER A 248 -8.70 21.87 3.26
CA SER A 248 -9.92 22.15 4.02
C SER A 248 -11.20 22.21 3.17
N GLY A 249 -11.10 22.61 1.90
CA GLY A 249 -12.22 22.57 0.94
C GLY A 249 -12.69 21.15 0.67
N VAL A 250 -11.77 20.21 0.47
CA VAL A 250 -12.06 18.79 0.23
C VAL A 250 -12.62 18.15 1.50
N ILE A 251 -12.05 18.45 2.67
CA ILE A 251 -12.55 17.96 3.96
C ILE A 251 -14.01 18.33 4.18
N LYS A 252 -14.43 19.57 3.88
CA LYS A 252 -15.82 20.01 4.06
C LYS A 252 -16.81 19.21 3.22
N VAL A 253 -16.45 18.94 1.95
CA VAL A 253 -17.27 18.11 1.05
C VAL A 253 -17.37 16.68 1.58
N LEU A 254 -16.24 16.12 2.00
CA LEU A 254 -16.19 14.78 2.57
C LEU A 254 -16.99 14.66 3.87
N GLN A 255 -16.93 15.65 4.76
CA GLN A 255 -17.70 15.67 6.01
C GLN A 255 -19.21 15.72 5.75
N PHE A 256 -19.63 16.47 4.72
CA PHE A 256 -21.03 16.52 4.31
C PHE A 256 -21.57 15.14 3.89
N ILE A 257 -20.75 14.32 3.21
CA ILE A 257 -21.11 12.95 2.80
C ILE A 257 -20.82 11.89 3.89
N GLY A 258 -20.50 12.30 5.12
CA GLY A 258 -20.29 11.42 6.29
C GLY A 258 -18.86 10.89 6.46
N PHE A 259 -17.88 11.52 5.82
CA PHE A 259 -16.48 11.12 5.84
C PHE A 259 -15.64 12.14 6.62
N SER A 260 -15.00 11.70 7.71
CA SER A 260 -14.13 12.57 8.51
C SER A 260 -12.87 11.83 8.92
N GLY A 261 -11.77 12.58 8.96
CA GLY A 261 -10.47 12.10 9.42
C GLY A 261 -10.07 12.80 10.70
N ASN A 262 -9.51 12.04 11.64
CA ASN A 262 -8.92 12.59 12.84
C ASN A 262 -7.44 12.18 12.91
N LYS A 263 -6.55 13.16 12.72
CA LYS A 263 -5.09 12.93 12.71
C LYS A 263 -4.60 12.22 13.97
N THR A 264 -5.03 12.69 15.14
CA THR A 264 -4.59 12.16 16.44
C THR A 264 -5.08 10.74 16.64
N ALA A 265 -6.34 10.46 16.30
CA ALA A 265 -6.88 9.11 16.36
C ALA A 265 -6.17 8.17 15.36
N GLY A 266 -5.89 8.66 14.15
CA GLY A 266 -5.18 7.90 13.12
C GLY A 266 -3.78 7.50 13.56
N LEU A 267 -3.01 8.46 14.11
CA LEU A 267 -1.67 8.19 14.66
C LEU A 267 -1.73 7.26 15.89
N ALA A 268 -2.75 7.37 16.74
CA ALA A 268 -2.93 6.48 17.88
C ALA A 268 -3.18 5.03 17.42
N ASP A 269 -4.09 4.83 16.46
CA ASP A 269 -4.36 3.50 15.90
C ASP A 269 -3.12 2.89 15.23
N LEU A 270 -2.38 3.66 14.44
CA LEU A 270 -1.14 3.20 13.83
C LEU A 270 -0.09 2.82 14.88
N ASN A 271 0.06 3.61 15.95
CA ASN A 271 0.96 3.27 17.06
C ASN A 271 0.52 2.01 17.81
N THR A 272 -0.78 1.82 18.03
CA THR A 272 -1.30 0.57 18.61
C THR A 272 -1.02 -0.61 17.68
N GLY A 273 -1.33 -0.48 16.38
CA GLY A 273 -1.07 -1.51 15.37
C GLY A 273 0.41 -1.89 15.27
N TYR A 274 1.30 -0.90 15.37
CA TYR A 274 2.75 -1.09 15.39
C TYR A 274 3.26 -1.91 16.58
N ARG A 275 2.59 -1.81 17.74
CA ARG A 275 2.99 -2.53 18.97
C ARG A 275 2.41 -3.95 19.05
N LEU A 276 1.51 -4.32 18.15
CA LEU A 276 0.94 -5.67 18.08
C LEU A 276 1.87 -6.59 17.29
N SER A 277 1.95 -7.86 17.69
CA SER A 277 2.66 -8.90 16.93
C SER A 277 1.83 -9.46 15.76
N GLY A 278 1.08 -8.59 15.07
CA GLY A 278 0.18 -8.96 13.97
C GLY A 278 0.82 -8.82 12.58
N LEU A 279 0.14 -9.32 11.55
CA LEU A 279 0.69 -9.34 10.18
C LEU A 279 0.90 -7.92 9.62
N ARG A 280 0.00 -6.98 9.95
CA ARG A 280 0.03 -5.60 9.42
C ARG A 280 0.85 -4.64 10.29
N GLN A 281 1.56 -5.16 11.29
CA GLN A 281 2.44 -4.39 12.16
C GLN A 281 3.48 -3.59 11.35
N VAL A 282 4.13 -4.26 10.39
CA VAL A 282 5.17 -3.67 9.54
C VAL A 282 4.63 -2.53 8.67
N LEU A 283 3.38 -2.63 8.21
CA LEU A 283 2.72 -1.59 7.43
C LEU A 283 2.35 -0.38 8.30
N CYS A 284 2.00 -0.59 9.57
CA CYS A 284 1.87 0.51 10.54
C CYS A 284 3.21 1.23 10.73
N ALA A 285 4.31 0.48 10.88
CA ALA A 285 5.66 1.03 10.99
C ALA A 285 6.01 1.90 9.76
N MET A 286 5.82 1.35 8.56
CA MET A 286 6.07 2.07 7.30
C MET A 286 5.21 3.33 7.18
N THR A 287 3.93 3.27 7.57
CA THR A 287 3.03 4.43 7.51
C THR A 287 3.47 5.53 8.47
N LEU A 288 3.87 5.18 9.70
CA LEU A 288 4.41 6.13 10.68
C LEU A 288 5.72 6.77 10.19
N LEU A 289 6.64 5.95 9.66
CA LEU A 289 7.91 6.43 9.08
C LEU A 289 7.66 7.37 7.89
N GLY A 290 6.81 6.98 6.95
CA GLY A 290 6.45 7.82 5.81
C GLY A 290 5.80 9.14 6.24
N TYR A 291 4.89 9.09 7.20
CA TYR A 291 4.24 10.29 7.72
C TYR A 291 5.25 11.26 8.36
N HIS A 292 6.04 10.78 9.34
CA HIS A 292 6.92 11.64 10.10
C HIS A 292 8.18 12.07 9.33
N LEU A 293 8.73 11.24 8.43
CA LEU A 293 9.98 11.54 7.71
C LEU A 293 9.78 12.19 6.34
N ILE A 294 8.56 12.14 5.79
CA ILE A 294 8.26 12.65 4.44
C ILE A 294 7.08 13.61 4.50
N VAL A 295 5.89 13.13 4.88
CA VAL A 295 4.64 13.91 4.76
C VAL A 295 4.65 15.18 5.60
N CYS A 296 5.10 15.14 6.85
CA CYS A 296 5.17 16.33 7.72
C CYS A 296 5.98 17.46 7.09
N TYR A 297 7.10 17.12 6.44
CA TYR A 297 7.99 18.10 5.83
C TYR A 297 7.48 18.61 4.49
N VAL A 298 6.88 17.74 3.67
CA VAL A 298 6.38 18.10 2.34
C VAL A 298 5.06 18.87 2.41
N LEU A 299 4.10 18.43 3.24
CA LEU A 299 2.75 19.00 3.26
C LEU A 299 2.55 20.03 4.38
N SER A 300 3.15 19.82 5.55
CA SER A 300 2.87 20.65 6.73
C SER A 300 3.97 21.68 7.02
N HIS A 301 5.15 21.57 6.41
CA HIS A 301 6.34 22.37 6.75
C HIS A 301 6.67 22.30 8.26
N GLN A 302 6.28 21.21 8.92
CA GLN A 302 6.51 20.96 10.35
C GLN A 302 7.46 19.77 10.52
N GLY A 303 8.17 19.74 11.64
CA GLY A 303 8.99 18.58 12.02
C GLY A 303 8.13 17.34 12.29
N GLY A 304 8.64 16.17 11.90
CA GLY A 304 8.11 14.89 12.34
C GLY A 304 8.63 14.48 13.72
N ASP A 305 8.13 13.36 14.23
CA ASP A 305 8.62 12.74 15.46
C ASP A 305 9.83 11.84 15.13
N LEU A 306 11.03 12.44 15.19
CA LEU A 306 12.27 11.74 14.83
C LEU A 306 12.69 10.70 15.87
N GLU A 307 12.29 10.87 17.13
CA GLU A 307 12.58 9.89 18.20
C GLU A 307 11.76 8.63 18.00
N LEU A 308 10.45 8.77 17.72
CA LEU A 308 9.61 7.63 17.35
C LEU A 308 10.18 6.90 16.13
N CYS A 309 10.56 7.64 15.07
CA CYS A 309 11.14 7.04 13.87
C CYS A 309 12.44 6.29 14.16
N HIS A 310 13.29 6.83 15.02
CA HIS A 310 14.52 6.18 15.44
C HIS A 310 14.25 4.84 16.11
N ASN A 311 13.34 4.82 17.10
CA ASN A 311 12.99 3.61 17.84
C ASN A 311 12.37 2.54 16.93
N ILE A 312 11.46 2.95 16.03
CA ILE A 312 10.88 2.06 15.01
C ILE A 312 12.00 1.44 14.17
N LEU A 313 12.94 2.25 13.68
CA LEU A 313 14.02 1.75 12.82
C LEU A 313 15.00 0.84 13.56
N GLU A 314 15.28 1.08 14.84
CA GLU A 314 16.09 0.15 15.65
C GLU A 314 15.42 -1.22 15.75
N GLU A 315 14.13 -1.27 16.06
CA GLU A 315 13.40 -2.54 16.16
C GLU A 315 13.28 -3.24 14.80
N GLN A 316 12.91 -2.51 13.74
CA GLN A 316 12.68 -3.10 12.42
C GLN A 316 13.98 -3.55 11.73
N LEU A 317 15.11 -2.86 11.95
CA LEU A 317 16.40 -3.29 11.39
C LEU A 317 16.99 -4.52 12.10
N LEU A 318 16.52 -4.88 13.30
CA LEU A 318 16.85 -6.17 13.92
C LEU A 318 16.16 -7.33 13.19
N LEU A 319 14.93 -7.12 12.72
CA LEU A 319 14.15 -8.11 11.97
C LEU A 319 14.55 -8.17 10.49
N TYR A 320 14.91 -7.02 9.93
CA TYR A 320 15.14 -6.80 8.49
C TYR A 320 16.48 -6.07 8.22
N PRO A 321 17.63 -6.65 8.62
CA PRO A 321 18.91 -5.94 8.66
C PRO A 321 19.44 -5.48 7.30
N GLN A 322 18.98 -6.11 6.22
CA GLN A 322 19.31 -5.76 4.83
C GLN A 322 18.09 -5.28 4.04
N GLY A 323 16.93 -5.11 4.67
CA GLY A 323 15.69 -4.74 4.00
C GLY A 323 15.80 -3.37 3.33
N VAL A 324 15.57 -3.32 2.02
CA VAL A 324 15.73 -2.09 1.20
C VAL A 324 14.93 -0.92 1.80
N TRP A 325 13.71 -1.19 2.26
CA TRP A 325 12.78 -0.21 2.83
C TRP A 325 13.30 0.44 4.12
N PHE A 326 13.76 -0.37 5.08
CA PHE A 326 14.22 0.15 6.37
C PHE A 326 15.59 0.81 6.26
N LEU A 327 16.45 0.33 5.36
CA LEU A 327 17.69 1.03 5.02
C LEU A 327 17.42 2.40 4.39
N PHE A 328 16.41 2.49 3.51
CA PHE A 328 16.00 3.76 2.91
C PHE A 328 15.46 4.72 3.98
N PHE A 329 14.53 4.27 4.83
CA PHE A 329 14.00 5.10 5.91
C PHE A 329 15.05 5.48 6.94
N LYS A 330 16.08 4.65 7.18
CA LYS A 330 17.23 5.02 8.01
C LYS A 330 18.03 6.16 7.37
N GLY A 331 18.29 6.10 6.06
CA GLY A 331 18.87 7.23 5.33
C GLY A 331 18.03 8.49 5.45
N ARG A 332 16.71 8.36 5.35
CA ARG A 332 15.78 9.47 5.49
C ARG A 332 15.78 10.08 6.90
N LEU A 333 15.83 9.25 7.95
CA LEU A 333 15.97 9.72 9.32
C LEU A 333 17.24 10.55 9.51
N GLU A 334 18.38 10.05 9.04
CA GLU A 334 19.66 10.77 9.15
C GLU A 334 19.66 12.07 8.33
N PHE A 335 19.02 12.05 7.15
CA PHE A 335 18.81 13.25 6.35
C PHE A 335 18.00 14.30 7.11
N MET A 336 16.90 13.91 7.77
CA MET A 336 16.07 14.82 8.56
C MET A 336 16.78 15.35 9.82
N LYS A 337 17.78 14.62 10.35
CA LYS A 337 18.66 15.08 11.44
C LYS A 337 19.77 16.03 10.96
N GLY A 338 19.96 16.19 9.65
CA GLY A 338 21.07 16.95 9.05
C GLY A 338 22.38 16.17 8.97
N ASN A 339 22.39 14.87 9.24
CA ASN A 339 23.57 14.02 9.19
C ASN A 339 23.81 13.54 7.74
N LEU A 340 24.25 14.45 6.87
CA LEU A 340 24.30 14.21 5.42
C LEU A 340 25.23 13.06 5.01
N ASP A 341 26.34 12.85 5.72
CA ASP A 341 27.26 11.73 5.46
C ASP A 341 26.62 10.37 5.77
N GLU A 342 25.96 10.26 6.92
CA GLU A 342 25.22 9.06 7.32
C GLU A 342 24.04 8.81 6.38
N ALA A 343 23.28 9.86 6.03
CA ALA A 343 22.19 9.75 5.06
C ALA A 343 22.70 9.17 3.73
N GLN A 344 23.82 9.69 3.21
CA GLN A 344 24.44 9.19 1.98
C GLN A 344 24.82 7.72 2.10
N TYR A 345 25.43 7.32 3.23
CA TYR A 345 25.82 5.94 3.48
C TYR A 345 24.61 5.00 3.46
N TRP A 346 23.54 5.33 4.19
CA TRP A 346 22.36 4.48 4.30
C TRP A 346 21.57 4.39 2.99
N TYR A 347 21.43 5.49 2.24
CA TYR A 347 20.83 5.42 0.90
C TYR A 347 21.66 4.56 -0.05
N LYS A 348 23.00 4.67 -0.02
CA LYS A 348 23.88 3.79 -0.80
C LYS A 348 23.75 2.33 -0.39
N LYS A 349 23.60 2.05 0.91
CA LYS A 349 23.37 0.70 1.42
C LYS A 349 22.01 0.15 1.01
N SER A 350 20.97 0.98 1.01
CA SER A 350 19.60 0.61 0.60
C SER A 350 19.56 0.14 -0.85
N TRP A 351 19.93 0.98 -1.82
CA TRP A 351 19.80 0.58 -3.23
C TRP A 351 20.69 -0.61 -3.60
N LYS A 352 21.86 -0.75 -2.95
CA LYS A 352 22.76 -1.91 -3.16
C LYS A 352 22.26 -3.22 -2.55
N SER A 353 21.24 -3.19 -1.68
CA SER A 353 20.77 -4.36 -0.94
C SER A 353 19.97 -5.36 -1.81
N GLN A 354 19.52 -4.95 -2.99
CA GLN A 354 18.74 -5.79 -3.91
C GLN A 354 18.90 -5.31 -5.37
N ASN A 355 18.71 -6.21 -6.34
CA ASN A 355 18.67 -5.88 -7.78
C ASN A 355 17.47 -6.51 -8.51
N VAL A 356 16.48 -6.99 -7.77
CA VAL A 356 15.27 -7.62 -8.34
C VAL A 356 14.30 -6.55 -8.83
N TRP A 357 14.13 -5.49 -8.03
CA TRP A 357 13.23 -4.38 -8.31
C TRP A 357 14.05 -3.10 -8.46
N THR A 358 14.65 -2.92 -9.64
CA THR A 358 15.56 -1.79 -9.93
C THR A 358 14.86 -0.43 -9.86
N GLN A 359 13.54 -0.39 -10.03
CA GLN A 359 12.72 0.82 -9.88
C GLN A 359 12.86 1.41 -8.47
N PHE A 360 13.10 0.60 -7.42
CA PHE A 360 13.38 1.12 -6.08
C PHE A 360 14.70 1.89 -5.97
N HIS A 361 15.64 1.65 -6.88
CA HIS A 361 16.90 2.40 -6.90
C HIS A 361 16.63 3.89 -7.16
N HIS A 362 15.60 4.21 -7.95
CA HIS A 362 15.24 5.58 -8.27
C HIS A 362 14.90 6.40 -7.02
N LEU A 363 14.24 5.82 -6.02
CA LEU A 363 13.97 6.48 -4.75
C LEU A 363 15.26 6.87 -4.02
N SER A 364 16.23 5.96 -3.95
CA SER A 364 17.52 6.23 -3.31
C SER A 364 18.36 7.22 -4.12
N PHE A 365 18.32 7.14 -5.44
CA PHE A 365 19.05 8.07 -6.32
C PHE A 365 18.48 9.49 -6.23
N TRP A 366 17.16 9.63 -6.12
CA TRP A 366 16.52 10.91 -5.87
C TRP A 366 17.02 11.54 -4.56
N GLU A 367 17.06 10.77 -3.48
CA GLU A 367 17.56 11.27 -2.21
C GLU A 367 19.08 11.55 -2.24
N LEU A 368 19.86 10.70 -2.91
CA LEU A 368 21.31 10.90 -3.09
C LEU A 368 21.62 12.16 -3.91
N LEU A 369 20.81 12.49 -4.91
CA LEU A 369 20.90 13.77 -5.61
C LEU A 369 20.82 14.94 -4.62
N TRP A 370 19.77 14.98 -3.80
CA TRP A 370 19.56 16.08 -2.84
C TRP A 370 20.62 16.13 -1.75
N VAL A 371 21.05 14.98 -1.23
CA VAL A 371 22.18 14.90 -0.28
C VAL A 371 23.44 15.54 -0.88
N ASN A 372 23.79 15.20 -2.12
CA ASN A 372 24.98 15.73 -2.77
C ASN A 372 24.84 17.23 -3.10
N CYS A 373 23.65 17.70 -3.51
CA CYS A 373 23.37 19.12 -3.65
C CYS A 373 23.60 19.90 -2.36
N LEU A 374 23.09 19.40 -1.22
CA LEU A 374 23.28 20.04 0.09
C LEU A 374 24.74 20.01 0.55
N LYS A 375 25.50 19.00 0.15
CA LYS A 375 26.96 18.91 0.38
C LYS A 375 27.80 19.73 -0.61
N LEU A 376 27.18 20.39 -1.60
CA LEU A 376 27.84 21.10 -2.70
C LEU A 376 28.71 20.21 -3.60
N ASP A 377 28.46 18.89 -3.61
CA ASP A 377 29.10 17.95 -4.54
C ASP A 377 28.28 17.87 -5.84
N TRP A 378 28.41 18.92 -6.64
CA TRP A 378 27.67 19.06 -7.90
C TRP A 378 27.98 17.95 -8.91
N ARG A 379 29.16 17.32 -8.82
CA ARG A 379 29.57 16.27 -9.74
C ARG A 379 28.81 14.97 -9.46
N GLU A 380 28.76 14.54 -8.20
CA GLU A 380 27.96 13.38 -7.80
C GLU A 380 26.46 13.66 -7.94
N ALA A 381 26.00 14.88 -7.60
CA ALA A 381 24.61 15.27 -7.81
C ALA A 381 24.20 15.11 -9.28
N LYS A 382 25.00 15.63 -10.21
CA LYS A 382 24.76 15.50 -11.65
C LYS A 382 24.66 14.03 -12.09
N LEU A 383 25.47 13.14 -11.51
CA LEU A 383 25.45 11.71 -11.85
C LEU A 383 24.07 11.09 -11.60
N TYR A 384 23.52 11.26 -10.39
CA TYR A 384 22.20 10.73 -10.04
C TYR A 384 21.09 11.43 -10.83
N ALA A 385 21.19 12.75 -11.05
CA ALA A 385 20.22 13.48 -11.87
C ALA A 385 20.17 12.98 -13.31
N SER A 386 21.32 12.80 -13.96
CA SER A 386 21.41 12.26 -15.32
C SER A 386 20.80 10.87 -15.42
N TYR A 387 21.12 9.98 -14.49
CA TYR A 387 20.55 8.64 -14.47
C TYR A 387 19.02 8.67 -14.36
N LEU A 388 18.47 9.48 -13.45
CA LEU A 388 17.02 9.60 -13.26
C LEU A 388 16.32 10.13 -14.51
N VAL A 389 16.90 11.10 -15.22
CA VAL A 389 16.32 11.63 -16.48
C VAL A 389 16.35 10.60 -17.61
N GLU A 390 17.40 9.77 -17.68
CA GLU A 390 17.53 8.75 -18.71
C GLU A 390 16.58 7.56 -18.50
N HIS A 391 16.09 7.35 -17.27
CA HIS A 391 15.31 6.18 -16.86
C HIS A 391 13.94 6.56 -16.25
N SER A 392 13.48 7.79 -16.43
CA SER A 392 12.17 8.30 -15.96
C SER A 392 11.03 7.99 -16.91
#